data_AF-A0A2G9U6Z4-F1
#
_entry.id   AF-A0A2G9U6Z4-F1
#
_cell.length_a   1.000
_cell.length_b   1.000
_cell.length_c   1.000
_cell.angle_alpha   90.00
_cell.angle_beta   90.00
_cell.angle_gamma   90.00
#
_symmetry.space_group_name_H-M   'P 1'
#
loop_
_entity.id
_entity.type
_entity.pdbx_description
1 polymer ?
#
loop_
_entity_poly.entity_id
_entity_poly.type
_entity_poly.pdbx_seq_one_letter_code
_entity_poly.pdbx_strand_id
1 'polypeptide(L)'
;MPRTAITAQAVRGWIHRWCADMENNGEVSSSAFYRDNPDWADVKPIYPSKEEDGAVRIAVTEQFRDAFAYLRAVLASGEMSSRVFLLTEDCIQLNPANYTLWQFRRELLKKLGIDLRKELKYLDDVIMQTPKNYQVWIILRKPILVTVYRFLLATNFDVEQSFFQYCRLLIMDLVL
;
A
#
# COMPACT_ATOMS: atom_id res chain seq x y z
N MET A 1 28.28 22.17 20.20
CA MET A 1 28.11 22.40 18.75
C MET A 1 26.63 22.71 18.49
N PRO A 2 26.27 23.78 17.77
CA PRO A 2 24.86 24.12 17.60
C PRO A 2 24.21 23.17 16.59
N ARG A 3 23.13 22.49 17.01
CA ARG A 3 22.27 21.69 16.14
C ARG A 3 21.63 22.64 15.12
N THR A 4 21.84 22.37 13.83
CA THR A 4 21.21 23.09 12.73
C THR A 4 19.70 22.86 12.77
N ALA A 5 18.95 23.88 13.18
CA ALA A 5 17.49 23.86 13.09
C ALA A 5 17.11 23.91 11.61
N ILE A 6 16.49 22.83 11.11
CA ILE A 6 15.84 22.85 9.80
C ILE A 6 14.67 23.82 9.90
N THR A 7 14.82 25.00 9.30
CA THR A 7 13.81 26.04 9.38
C THR A 7 12.57 25.64 8.59
N ALA A 8 11.39 26.10 9.01
CA ALA A 8 10.12 25.86 8.31
C ALA A 8 10.17 26.27 6.82
N GLN A 9 11.12 27.14 6.45
CA GLN A 9 11.40 27.57 5.10
C GLN A 9 12.13 26.50 4.27
N ALA A 10 13.03 25.74 4.88
CA ALA A 10 13.70 24.59 4.24
C ALA A 10 12.69 23.46 3.97
N VAL A 11 11.75 23.24 4.89
CA VAL A 11 10.64 22.27 4.70
C VAL A 11 9.70 22.73 3.57
N ARG A 12 9.30 24.01 3.53
CA ARG A 12 8.51 24.55 2.41
C ARG A 12 9.23 24.48 1.07
N GLY A 13 10.54 24.74 1.05
CA GLY A 13 11.37 24.64 -0.16
C GLY A 13 11.58 23.19 -0.62
N TRP A 14 11.56 22.23 0.31
CA TRP A 14 11.54 20.80 -0.02
C TRP A 14 10.18 20.40 -0.60
N ILE A 15 9.08 20.82 0.01
CA ILE A 15 7.71 20.59 -0.48
C ILE A 15 7.51 21.17 -1.89
N HIS A 16 7.92 22.42 -2.14
CA HIS A 16 7.76 23.03 -3.46
C HIS A 16 8.59 22.36 -4.56
N ARG A 17 9.83 21.95 -4.27
CA ARG A 17 10.64 21.17 -5.23
C ARG A 17 10.03 19.81 -5.49
N TRP A 18 9.51 19.16 -4.45
CA TRP A 18 8.88 17.85 -4.57
C TRP A 18 7.54 17.92 -5.32
N CYS A 19 6.78 19.01 -5.17
CA CYS A 19 5.59 19.28 -5.99
C CYS A 19 5.93 19.54 -7.47
N ALA A 20 7.06 20.19 -7.77
CA ALA A 20 7.54 20.36 -9.15
C ALA A 20 7.98 19.02 -9.77
N ASP A 21 8.57 18.12 -8.97
CA ASP A 21 8.89 16.76 -9.40
C ASP A 21 7.64 15.89 -9.61
N MET A 22 6.49 16.25 -9.01
CA MET A 22 5.19 15.55 -9.20
C MET A 22 4.48 15.89 -10.51
N GLU A 23 4.77 17.03 -11.16
CA GLU A 23 4.23 17.35 -12.49
C GLU A 23 4.90 16.52 -13.60
N ASN A 24 6.03 15.87 -13.30
CA ASN A 24 6.71 14.94 -14.20
C ASN A 24 6.59 13.48 -13.72
N ASN A 25 5.47 13.15 -13.05
CA ASN A 25 5.21 11.77 -12.67
C ASN A 25 4.75 11.01 -13.91
N GLY A 26 5.69 10.23 -14.43
CA GLY A 26 5.67 9.62 -15.75
C GLY A 26 4.39 8.87 -16.08
N GLU A 27 4.17 8.77 -17.39
CA GLU A 27 3.24 7.85 -18.05
C GLU A 27 2.82 6.70 -17.13
N VAL A 28 1.55 6.71 -16.73
CA VAL A 28 0.89 5.53 -16.19
C VAL A 28 1.17 4.41 -17.18
N SER A 29 2.08 3.51 -16.79
CA SER A 29 2.50 2.39 -17.62
C SER A 29 1.26 1.73 -18.18
N SER A 30 1.16 1.71 -19.51
CA SER A 30 0.17 0.99 -20.29
C SER A 30 0.26 -0.49 -19.87
N SER A 31 -0.42 -0.83 -18.79
CA SER A 31 -0.30 -2.12 -18.13
C SER A 31 -1.35 -3.02 -18.75
N ALA A 32 -0.87 -3.98 -19.54
CA ALA A 32 -1.69 -4.96 -20.25
C ALA A 32 -2.67 -5.63 -19.28
N PHE A 33 -3.87 -5.97 -19.77
CA PHE A 33 -4.83 -6.76 -19.00
C PHE A 33 -4.19 -8.09 -18.57
N TYR A 34 -4.53 -8.55 -17.37
CA TYR A 34 -4.09 -9.84 -16.84
C TYR A 34 -4.54 -11.00 -17.73
N ARG A 35 -5.70 -10.88 -18.38
CA ARG A 35 -6.17 -11.86 -19.39
C ARG A 35 -5.26 -12.00 -20.60
N ASP A 36 -4.48 -10.97 -20.92
CA ASP A 36 -3.54 -10.95 -22.04
C ASP A 36 -2.11 -11.28 -21.59
N ASN A 37 -1.88 -11.43 -20.29
CA ASN A 37 -0.56 -11.73 -19.73
C ASN A 37 -0.31 -13.26 -19.74
N PRO A 38 0.74 -13.75 -20.45
CA PRO A 38 1.04 -15.18 -20.50
C PRO A 38 1.38 -15.79 -19.13
N ASP A 39 1.91 -15.00 -18.19
CA ASP A 39 2.21 -15.45 -16.82
C ASP A 39 0.95 -15.74 -15.99
N TRP A 40 -0.23 -15.42 -16.51
CA TRP A 40 -1.53 -15.63 -15.88
C TRP A 40 -2.45 -16.56 -16.67
N ALA A 41 -1.93 -17.21 -17.73
CA ALA A 41 -2.70 -18.09 -18.60
C ALA A 41 -3.24 -19.34 -17.88
N ASP A 42 -2.62 -19.75 -16.76
CA ASP A 42 -3.05 -20.87 -15.92
C ASP A 42 -4.21 -20.51 -14.97
N VAL A 43 -4.47 -19.22 -14.74
CA VAL A 43 -5.49 -18.76 -13.81
C VAL A 43 -6.78 -18.43 -14.55
N LYS A 44 -7.87 -19.09 -14.18
CA LYS A 44 -9.21 -18.76 -14.69
C LYS A 44 -9.82 -17.61 -13.87
N PRO A 45 -10.04 -16.41 -14.44
CA PRO A 45 -10.58 -15.27 -13.70
C PRO A 45 -12.01 -15.54 -13.18
N ILE A 46 -12.31 -15.05 -11.98
CA ILE A 46 -13.63 -15.17 -11.35
C ILE A 46 -14.30 -13.78 -11.34
N TYR A 47 -15.16 -13.54 -12.32
CA TYR A 47 -15.96 -12.31 -12.39
C TYR A 47 -17.15 -12.35 -11.41
N PRO A 48 -17.69 -11.18 -11.01
CA PRO A 48 -18.92 -11.13 -10.24
C PRO A 48 -20.07 -11.86 -10.93
N SER A 49 -20.86 -12.59 -10.15
CA SER A 49 -22.05 -13.28 -10.67
C SER A 49 -23.20 -12.29 -10.92
N LYS A 50 -24.21 -12.70 -11.68
CA LYS A 50 -25.40 -11.86 -11.94
C LYS A 50 -26.20 -11.60 -10.65
N GLU A 51 -26.11 -12.52 -9.69
CA GLU A 51 -26.73 -12.39 -8.38
C GLU A 51 -25.95 -11.42 -7.46
N GLU A 52 -24.63 -11.30 -7.66
CA GLU A 52 -23.79 -10.29 -7.00
C GLU A 52 -23.94 -8.89 -7.61
N ASP A 53 -24.45 -8.80 -8.84
CA ASP A 53 -24.84 -7.54 -9.49
C ASP A 53 -26.11 -6.98 -8.82
N GLY A 54 -25.93 -6.44 -7.61
CA GLY A 54 -26.98 -5.82 -6.83
C GLY A 54 -27.52 -4.51 -7.45
N ALA A 55 -28.57 -3.96 -6.83
CA ALA A 55 -29.22 -2.73 -7.31
C ALA A 55 -28.28 -1.50 -7.35
N VAL A 56 -27.19 -1.50 -6.59
CA VAL A 56 -26.19 -0.42 -6.56
C VAL A 56 -24.95 -0.85 -7.36
N ARG A 57 -25.04 -0.73 -8.68
CA ARG A 57 -23.93 -1.08 -9.58
C ARG A 57 -22.89 0.04 -9.59
N ILE A 58 -21.67 -0.29 -9.18
CA ILE A 58 -20.53 0.63 -9.31
C ILE A 58 -20.03 0.53 -10.76
N ALA A 59 -20.01 1.66 -11.47
CA ALA A 59 -19.38 1.74 -12.77
C ALA A 59 -17.86 1.68 -12.61
N VAL A 60 -17.29 0.49 -12.77
CA VAL A 60 -15.83 0.24 -12.71
C VAL A 60 -15.24 0.13 -14.10
N THR A 61 -13.96 0.48 -14.22
CA THR A 61 -13.19 0.32 -15.46
C THR A 61 -12.99 -1.15 -15.81
N GLU A 62 -12.68 -1.44 -17.08
CA GLU A 62 -12.38 -2.81 -17.51
C GLU A 62 -11.11 -3.34 -16.82
N GLN A 63 -10.10 -2.49 -16.65
CA GLN A 63 -8.86 -2.80 -15.92
C GLN A 63 -9.16 -3.20 -14.46
N PHE A 64 -10.05 -2.46 -13.79
CA PHE A 64 -10.49 -2.82 -12.45
C PHE A 64 -11.14 -4.19 -12.43
N ARG A 65 -12.09 -4.42 -13.37
CA ARG A 65 -12.82 -5.68 -13.44
C ARG A 65 -11.90 -6.88 -13.68
N ASP A 66 -10.91 -6.70 -14.54
CA ASP A 66 -9.95 -7.73 -14.88
C ASP A 66 -9.04 -8.07 -13.70
N ALA A 67 -8.33 -7.08 -13.14
CA ALA A 67 -7.45 -7.30 -11.99
C ALA A 67 -8.19 -7.91 -10.78
N PHE A 68 -9.40 -7.43 -10.46
CA PHE A 68 -10.18 -7.97 -9.35
C PHE A 68 -10.75 -9.37 -9.63
N ALA A 69 -10.96 -9.75 -10.90
CA ALA A 69 -11.37 -11.13 -11.23
C ALA A 69 -10.22 -12.12 -11.04
N TYR A 70 -8.99 -11.72 -11.37
CA TYR A 70 -7.79 -12.49 -11.05
C TYR A 70 -7.52 -12.55 -9.55
N LEU A 71 -7.74 -11.44 -8.82
CA LEU A 71 -7.65 -11.42 -7.36
C LEU A 71 -8.61 -12.43 -6.73
N ARG A 72 -9.86 -12.50 -7.20
CA ARG A 72 -10.84 -13.48 -6.73
C ARG A 72 -10.39 -14.91 -7.01
N ALA A 73 -9.82 -15.16 -8.20
CA ALA A 73 -9.32 -16.48 -8.58
C ALA A 73 -8.18 -16.96 -7.67
N VAL A 74 -7.19 -16.10 -7.38
CA VAL A 74 -6.05 -16.47 -6.52
C VAL A 74 -6.45 -16.60 -5.05
N LEU A 75 -7.41 -15.80 -4.59
CA LEU A 75 -7.99 -15.97 -3.25
C LEU A 75 -8.70 -17.31 -3.11
N ALA A 76 -9.41 -17.76 -4.16
CA ALA A 76 -10.09 -19.05 -4.18
C ALA A 76 -9.12 -20.23 -4.27
N SER A 77 -8.02 -20.11 -5.01
CA SER A 77 -6.99 -21.15 -5.10
C SER A 77 -6.07 -21.21 -3.89
N GLY A 78 -5.97 -20.12 -3.13
CA GLY A 78 -5.04 -19.97 -2.02
C GLY A 78 -3.58 -19.79 -2.48
N GLU A 79 -3.36 -19.36 -3.72
CA GLU A 79 -2.02 -19.15 -4.26
C GLU A 79 -1.28 -18.03 -3.50
N MET A 80 -0.09 -18.35 -3.00
CA MET A 80 0.78 -17.43 -2.26
C MET A 80 2.13 -17.31 -2.96
N SER A 81 2.18 -16.62 -4.09
CA SER A 81 3.36 -16.48 -4.95
C SER A 81 3.80 -15.03 -5.12
N SER A 82 5.01 -14.81 -5.64
CA SER A 82 5.53 -13.46 -5.91
C SER A 82 4.70 -12.71 -6.98
N ARG A 83 4.16 -13.40 -7.99
CA ARG A 83 3.27 -12.76 -8.99
C ARG A 83 1.95 -12.30 -8.35
N VAL A 84 1.42 -13.06 -7.40
CA VAL A 84 0.23 -12.68 -6.65
C VAL A 84 0.51 -11.45 -5.77
N PHE A 85 1.70 -11.35 -5.20
CA PHE A 85 2.10 -10.15 -4.46
C PHE A 85 2.10 -8.89 -5.34
N LEU A 86 2.59 -8.98 -6.58
CA LEU A 86 2.51 -7.87 -7.55
C LEU A 86 1.05 -7.56 -7.95
N LEU A 87 0.22 -8.58 -8.18
CA LEU A 87 -1.22 -8.36 -8.40
C LEU A 87 -1.87 -7.58 -7.26
N THR A 88 -1.48 -7.84 -6.00
CA THR A 88 -2.05 -7.07 -4.89
C THR A 88 -1.70 -5.59 -4.96
N GLU A 89 -0.51 -5.23 -5.46
CA GLU A 89 -0.09 -3.84 -5.63
C GLU A 89 -0.97 -3.12 -6.65
N ASP A 90 -1.22 -3.72 -7.81
CA ASP A 90 -2.11 -3.17 -8.84
C ASP A 90 -3.54 -3.01 -8.33
N CYS A 91 -4.06 -4.03 -7.63
CA CYS A 91 -5.40 -3.94 -7.03
C CYS A 91 -5.48 -2.86 -5.94
N ILE A 92 -4.39 -2.58 -5.21
CA ILE A 92 -4.33 -1.50 -4.22
C ILE A 92 -4.40 -0.14 -4.91
N GLN A 93 -3.68 0.04 -6.02
CA GLN A 93 -3.75 1.29 -6.79
C GLN A 93 -5.17 1.53 -7.32
N LEU A 94 -5.86 0.46 -7.71
CA LEU A 94 -7.23 0.51 -8.21
C LEU A 94 -8.29 0.75 -7.11
N ASN A 95 -8.12 0.17 -5.93
CA ASN A 95 -8.98 0.42 -4.77
C ASN A 95 -8.24 0.21 -3.44
N PRO A 96 -7.59 1.26 -2.92
CA PRO A 96 -6.82 1.16 -1.70
C PRO A 96 -7.70 1.03 -0.45
N ALA A 97 -9.02 1.18 -0.55
CA ALA A 97 -9.93 1.00 0.58
C ALA A 97 -10.33 -0.47 0.81
N ASN A 98 -9.90 -1.39 -0.05
CA ASN A 98 -10.26 -2.81 0.06
C ASN A 98 -9.51 -3.50 1.22
N TYR A 99 -10.22 -3.74 2.33
CA TYR A 99 -9.63 -4.35 3.53
C TYR A 99 -9.22 -5.82 3.35
N THR A 100 -9.95 -6.59 2.53
CA THR A 100 -9.65 -8.00 2.24
C THR A 100 -8.32 -8.13 1.50
N LEU A 101 -8.08 -7.25 0.53
CA LEU A 101 -6.85 -7.17 -0.23
C LEU A 101 -5.65 -6.88 0.69
N TRP A 102 -5.79 -5.92 1.60
CA TRP A 102 -4.77 -5.58 2.57
C TRP A 102 -4.47 -6.73 3.54
N GLN A 103 -5.50 -7.44 4.01
CA GLN A 103 -5.34 -8.64 4.84
C GLN A 103 -4.56 -9.72 4.10
N PHE A 104 -4.91 -9.97 2.85
CA PHE A 104 -4.23 -10.95 2.02
C PHE A 104 -2.76 -10.57 1.76
N ARG A 105 -2.48 -9.31 1.44
CA ARG A 105 -1.11 -8.79 1.27
C ARG A 105 -0.24 -9.03 2.50
N ARG A 106 -0.76 -8.86 3.72
CA ARG A 106 -0.01 -9.17 4.94
C ARG A 106 0.37 -10.64 5.07
N GLU A 107 -0.52 -11.55 4.70
CA GLU A 107 -0.21 -12.97 4.73
C GLU A 107 0.83 -13.34 3.66
N LEU A 108 0.76 -12.72 2.48
CA LEU A 108 1.81 -12.83 1.44
C LEU A 108 3.17 -12.34 1.94
N LEU A 109 3.25 -11.16 2.58
CA LEU A 109 4.49 -10.61 3.13
C LEU A 109 5.16 -11.61 4.09
N LYS A 110 4.38 -12.20 5.00
CA LYS A 110 4.87 -13.20 5.96
C LYS A 110 5.32 -14.46 5.25
N LYS A 111 4.53 -14.98 4.31
CA LYS A 111 4.79 -16.25 3.63
C LYS A 111 6.02 -16.19 2.73
N LEU A 112 6.17 -15.08 2.01
CA LEU A 112 7.24 -14.86 1.04
C LEU A 112 8.52 -14.28 1.68
N GLY A 113 8.47 -13.85 2.94
CA GLY A 113 9.62 -13.28 3.63
C GLY A 113 10.11 -11.97 3.00
N ILE A 114 9.18 -11.14 2.48
CA ILE A 114 9.52 -9.87 1.85
C ILE A 114 10.10 -8.90 2.90
N ASP A 115 11.10 -8.10 2.49
CA ASP A 115 11.71 -7.10 3.37
C ASP A 115 10.68 -6.04 3.79
N LEU A 116 10.36 -6.03 5.08
CA LEU A 116 9.42 -5.09 5.70
C LEU A 116 9.84 -3.62 5.52
N ARG A 117 11.12 -3.31 5.33
CA ARG A 117 11.57 -1.93 5.07
C ARG A 117 11.11 -1.44 3.70
N LYS A 118 11.14 -2.32 2.69
CA LYS A 118 10.65 -2.00 1.35
C LYS A 118 9.14 -1.79 1.37
N GLU A 119 8.43 -2.65 2.09
CA GLU A 119 6.99 -2.50 2.27
C GLU A 119 6.64 -1.21 3.02
N LEU A 120 7.40 -0.83 4.05
CA LEU A 120 7.16 0.41 4.79
C LEU A 120 7.26 1.63 3.88
N LYS A 121 8.25 1.66 2.98
CA LYS A 121 8.40 2.73 1.98
C LYS A 121 7.22 2.75 1.01
N TYR A 122 6.81 1.59 0.50
CA TYR A 122 5.62 1.47 -0.35
C TYR A 122 4.36 2.01 0.36
N LEU A 123 4.17 1.67 1.63
CA LEU A 123 3.04 2.17 2.42
C LEU A 123 3.09 3.67 2.63
N ASP A 124 4.27 4.27 2.82
CA ASP A 124 4.41 5.73 2.87
C ASP A 124 3.91 6.37 1.58
N ASP A 125 4.30 5.83 0.42
CA ASP A 125 3.86 6.33 -0.89
C ASP A 125 2.33 6.22 -1.06
N VAL A 126 1.73 5.08 -0.69
CA VAL A 126 0.28 4.87 -0.77
C VAL A 126 -0.49 5.79 0.19
N ILE A 127 0.02 6.01 1.41
CA ILE A 127 -0.60 6.92 2.39
C ILE A 127 -0.56 8.36 1.88
N MET A 128 0.55 8.79 1.27
CA MET A 128 0.67 10.13 0.71
C MET A 128 -0.30 10.37 -0.45
N GLN A 129 -0.55 9.33 -1.26
CA GLN A 129 -1.54 9.38 -2.34
C GLN A 129 -2.98 9.32 -1.82
N THR A 130 -3.23 8.65 -0.69
CA THR A 130 -4.56 8.45 -0.12
C THR A 130 -4.64 8.77 1.39
N PRO A 131 -4.40 10.03 1.79
CA PRO A 131 -4.20 10.38 3.20
C PRO A 131 -5.44 10.20 4.08
N LYS A 132 -6.63 10.13 3.48
CA LYS A 132 -7.90 9.87 4.19
C LYS A 132 -8.21 8.38 4.36
N ASN A 133 -7.35 7.49 3.87
CA ASN A 133 -7.58 6.06 3.93
C ASN A 133 -7.05 5.44 5.22
N TYR A 134 -7.95 5.27 6.19
CA TYR A 134 -7.65 4.67 7.49
C TYR A 134 -7.10 3.25 7.42
N GLN A 135 -7.44 2.47 6.38
CA GLN A 135 -7.08 1.06 6.31
C GLN A 135 -5.57 0.86 6.15
N VAL A 136 -4.92 1.73 5.37
CA VAL A 136 -3.47 1.65 5.15
C VAL A 136 -2.71 1.93 6.45
N TRP A 137 -3.18 2.94 7.20
CA TRP A 137 -2.60 3.33 8.49
C TRP A 137 -2.79 2.28 9.59
N ILE A 138 -4.04 1.87 9.82
CA ILE A 138 -4.39 1.02 10.96
C ILE A 138 -3.96 -0.42 10.70
N ILE A 139 -4.23 -0.92 9.50
CA ILE A 139 -4.17 -2.36 9.26
C ILE A 139 -2.75 -2.82 8.86
N LEU A 140 -1.95 -2.01 8.16
CA LEU A 140 -0.61 -2.42 7.72
C LEU A 140 0.53 -1.67 8.39
N ARG A 141 0.49 -0.34 8.35
CA ARG A 141 1.61 0.47 8.85
C ARG A 141 1.84 0.24 10.34
N LYS A 142 0.78 0.31 11.16
CA LYS A 142 0.89 0.18 12.62
C LYS A 142 1.49 -1.18 13.05
N PRO A 143 1.03 -2.35 12.57
CA PRO A 143 1.66 -3.62 12.92
C PRO A 143 3.12 -3.72 12.48
N ILE A 144 3.45 -3.30 11.26
CA ILE A 144 4.83 -3.36 10.73
C ILE A 144 5.77 -2.50 11.59
N LEU A 145 5.37 -1.27 11.93
CA LEU A 145 6.16 -0.40 12.80
C LEU A 145 6.38 -1.01 14.19
N VAL A 146 5.36 -1.64 14.77
CA VAL A 146 5.49 -2.34 16.06
C VAL A 146 6.46 -3.51 15.96
N THR A 147 6.40 -4.29 14.87
CA THR A 147 7.32 -5.42 14.64
C THR A 147 8.77 -4.94 14.47
N VAL A 148 8.99 -3.92 13.66
CA VAL A 148 10.32 -3.32 13.42
C VAL A 148 10.87 -2.72 14.72
N TYR A 149 10.04 -1.98 15.48
CA TYR A 149 10.46 -1.36 16.73
C TYR A 149 10.82 -2.40 17.80
N ARG A 150 10.02 -3.47 17.95
CA ARG A 150 10.35 -4.58 18.85
C ARG A 150 11.66 -5.27 18.47
N PHE A 151 11.92 -5.44 17.18
CA PHE A 151 13.18 -6.00 16.69
C PHE A 151 14.37 -5.08 17.02
N LEU A 152 14.25 -3.78 16.77
CA LEU A 152 15.31 -2.80 17.05
C LEU A 152 15.64 -2.71 18.55
N LEU A 153 14.62 -2.70 19.42
CA LEU A 153 14.79 -2.76 20.87
C LEU A 153 15.52 -4.03 21.33
N ALA A 154 15.19 -5.19 20.74
CA ALA A 154 15.87 -6.44 21.06
C ALA A 154 17.35 -6.45 20.64
N THR A 155 17.74 -5.62 19.67
CA THR A 155 19.12 -5.47 19.19
C THR A 155 19.91 -4.36 19.89
N ASN A 156 19.38 -3.72 20.95
CA ASN A 156 19.99 -2.56 21.63
C ASN A 156 20.37 -1.39 20.69
N PHE A 157 19.63 -1.23 19.59
CA PHE A 157 19.81 -0.08 18.70
C PHE A 157 19.12 1.13 19.33
N ASP A 158 19.85 2.21 19.60
CA ASP A 158 19.34 3.40 20.27
C ASP A 158 18.38 4.16 19.33
N VAL A 159 17.08 3.86 19.45
CA VAL A 159 16.04 4.54 18.68
C VAL A 159 15.73 5.86 19.41
N GLU A 160 16.50 6.90 19.11
CA GLU A 160 16.30 8.24 19.67
C GLU A 160 14.80 8.63 19.65
N GLN A 161 14.35 9.18 20.78
CA GLN A 161 13.01 9.67 21.14
C GLN A 161 12.22 10.46 20.06
N SER A 162 12.88 10.87 18.99
CA SER A 162 12.35 11.60 17.84
C SER A 162 11.20 10.86 17.11
N PHE A 163 11.25 9.53 17.00
CA PHE A 163 10.22 8.75 16.31
C PHE A 163 8.91 8.66 17.12
N PHE A 164 9.03 8.63 18.45
CA PHE A 164 7.88 8.65 19.37
C PHE A 164 7.16 10.00 19.32
N GLN A 165 7.90 11.11 19.21
CA GLN A 165 7.31 12.44 19.09
C GLN A 165 6.50 12.57 17.78
N TYR A 166 7.02 12.03 16.67
CA TYR A 166 6.37 12.12 15.36
C TYR A 166 5.09 11.26 15.26
N CYS A 167 5.11 10.04 15.80
CA CYS A 167 3.92 9.19 15.86
C CYS A 167 2.87 9.72 16.86
N ARG A 168 3.31 10.38 17.95
CA ARG A 168 2.41 10.96 18.96
C ARG A 168 1.73 12.24 18.44
N LEU A 169 2.43 13.06 17.66
CA LEU A 169 1.86 14.27 17.04
C LEU A 169 0.80 13.92 15.98
N LEU A 170 1.08 12.98 15.08
CA LEU A 170 0.14 12.57 14.03
C LEU A 170 -1.15 11.88 14.53
N ILE A 171 -1.11 11.23 15.70
CA ILE A 171 -2.30 10.62 16.32
C ILE A 171 -3.13 11.66 17.09
N MET A 172 -2.52 12.74 17.59
CA MET A 172 -3.24 13.79 18.32
C MET A 172 -3.92 14.81 17.39
N ASP A 173 -3.40 15.03 16.17
CA ASP A 173 -3.97 15.97 15.19
C ASP A 173 -5.21 15.45 14.42
N LEU A 174 -5.65 14.22 14.67
CA LEU A 174 -6.83 13.60 14.02
C LEU A 174 -8.06 13.49 14.92
N VAL A 175 -8.01 14.01 16.16
CA VAL A 175 -9.12 13.96 17.14
C VAL A 175 -9.51 15.35 17.66
N LEU A 176 -9.21 16.42 16.91
CA LEU A 176 -9.78 17.76 17.15
C LEU A 176 -10.37 18.37 15.89
#